data_AF-A0A960K3V7-F1
#
_entry.id   AF-A0A960K3V7-F1
#
_cell.length_a   1.000
_cell.length_b   1.000
_cell.length_c   1.000
_cell.angle_alpha   90.00
_cell.angle_beta   90.00
_cell.angle_gamma   90.00
#
_symmetry.space_group_name_H-M   'P 1'
#
loop_
_entity.id
_entity.type
_entity.pdbx_description
1 polymer ?
#
loop_
_entity_poly.entity_id
_entity_poly.type
_entity_poly.pdbx_seq_one_letter_code
_entity_poly.pdbx_strand_id
1 'polypeptide(L)'
;MTASKKVEFELRLGGDVVVQEAVLRVYRVTAADPERIEKRVVRGREVSLRLPKGKERVLYAVAEILKIRQGEHEAEVGERRVQLVGVFKRSSKKVVLSERVTVATAYCFSRFLKVEAGGRVILSDRHRAIRLAYGMRKNFVGTRGKVSRVIRSSPNGLETNSWPLFNFLANLVHYGLTSEEVYAAFTGLLESTSLFGALHHLALDPFVDPEAIYGLIGEKAQPFRPSLPELEPPATPV
;
A
#
# COMPACT_ATOMS: atom_id res chain seq x y z
N MET A 1 24.03 14.78 22.49
CA MET A 1 23.06 13.70 22.20
C MET A 1 21.94 14.23 21.29
N THR A 2 21.85 13.76 20.05
CA THR A 2 20.80 14.16 19.10
C THR A 2 19.49 13.48 19.48
N ALA A 3 18.50 14.26 19.92
CA ALA A 3 17.20 13.72 20.34
C ALA A 3 16.52 12.95 19.19
N SER A 4 16.10 11.73 19.48
CA SER A 4 15.37 10.83 18.57
C SER A 4 13.93 10.62 19.05
N LYS A 5 13.04 10.18 18.17
CA LYS A 5 11.64 9.91 18.52
C LYS A 5 11.30 8.45 18.27
N LYS A 6 10.73 7.79 19.27
CA LYS A 6 10.17 6.43 19.13
C LYS A 6 8.89 6.47 18.27
N VAL A 7 8.82 5.61 17.27
CA VAL A 7 7.65 5.37 16.42
C VAL A 7 7.44 3.86 16.31
N GLU A 8 6.21 3.42 16.57
CA GLU A 8 5.78 2.02 16.42
C GLU A 8 5.29 1.80 14.99
N PHE A 9 5.82 0.77 14.34
CA PHE A 9 5.38 0.31 13.03
C PHE A 9 4.67 -1.03 13.20
N GLU A 10 3.56 -1.19 12.50
CA GLU A 10 2.77 -2.43 12.45
C GLU A 10 2.57 -2.80 10.97
N LEU A 11 2.95 -4.02 10.60
CA LEU A 11 2.69 -4.63 9.31
C LEU A 11 1.42 -5.47 9.46
N ARG A 12 0.29 -4.94 8.96
CA ARG A 12 -1.02 -5.56 9.15
C ARG A 12 -1.60 -5.93 7.80
N LEU A 13 -1.65 -7.23 7.54
CA LEU A 13 -2.26 -7.78 6.34
C LEU A 13 -3.72 -8.17 6.61
N GLY A 14 -4.51 -8.30 5.54
CA GLY A 14 -5.88 -8.79 5.57
C GLY A 14 -5.96 -10.31 5.69
N GLY A 15 -7.19 -10.79 5.96
CA GLY A 15 -7.45 -12.22 6.12
C GLY A 15 -6.73 -12.80 7.33
N ASP A 16 -6.17 -13.99 7.15
CA ASP A 16 -5.42 -14.77 8.13
C ASP A 16 -3.89 -14.67 7.95
N VAL A 17 -3.44 -13.70 7.13
CA VAL A 17 -2.03 -13.56 6.75
C VAL A 17 -1.25 -12.75 7.78
N VAL A 18 -0.10 -13.27 8.18
CA VAL A 18 0.82 -12.65 9.14
C VAL A 18 2.20 -12.50 8.51
N VAL A 19 2.80 -11.32 8.65
CA VAL A 19 4.20 -11.10 8.27
C VAL A 19 5.10 -11.79 9.29
N GLN A 20 5.93 -12.71 8.81
CA GLN A 20 6.96 -13.36 9.63
C GLN A 20 8.29 -12.63 9.53
N GLU A 21 8.65 -12.14 8.33
CA GLU A 21 9.88 -11.40 8.11
C GLU A 21 9.73 -10.33 7.03
N ALA A 22 10.30 -9.15 7.27
CA ALA A 22 10.34 -8.04 6.32
C ALA A 22 11.55 -7.13 6.54
N VAL A 23 11.94 -6.37 5.52
CA VAL A 23 12.90 -5.27 5.63
C VAL A 23 12.15 -3.94 5.57
N LEU A 24 12.04 -3.28 6.72
CA LEU A 24 11.45 -1.95 6.85
C LEU A 24 12.51 -0.88 6.61
N ARG A 25 12.22 0.03 5.68
CA ARG A 25 13.04 1.21 5.38
C ARG A 25 12.20 2.47 5.56
N VAL A 26 12.77 3.49 6.20
CA VAL A 26 12.12 4.78 6.40
C VAL A 26 12.94 5.87 5.72
N TYR A 27 12.26 6.78 5.05
CA TYR A 27 12.87 7.80 4.20
C TYR A 27 12.32 9.19 4.50
N ARG A 28 13.18 10.19 4.33
CA ARG A 28 12.77 11.59 4.20
C ARG A 28 12.33 11.85 2.76
N VAL A 29 11.22 12.58 2.63
CA VAL A 29 10.80 13.12 1.34
C VAL A 29 11.62 14.39 1.08
N THR A 30 12.43 14.37 0.04
CA THR A 30 13.25 15.50 -0.42
C THR A 30 12.76 15.93 -1.81
N ALA A 31 13.25 17.08 -2.31
CA ALA A 31 12.96 17.51 -3.68
C ALA A 31 13.78 16.75 -4.75
N ALA A 32 14.79 15.98 -4.31
CA ALA A 32 15.70 15.22 -5.17
C ALA A 32 15.58 13.72 -4.85
N ASP A 33 16.70 13.02 -4.63
CA ASP A 33 16.68 11.62 -4.18
C ASP A 33 16.29 11.53 -2.69
N PRO A 34 15.32 10.69 -2.31
CA PRO A 34 14.95 10.48 -0.92
C PRO A 34 16.10 9.92 -0.08
N GLU A 35 16.32 10.54 1.08
CA GLU A 35 17.32 10.10 2.04
C GLU A 35 16.74 8.99 2.93
N ARG A 36 17.36 7.80 2.91
CA ARG A 36 17.02 6.72 3.86
C ARG A 36 17.56 7.07 5.24
N ILE A 37 16.66 7.17 6.22
CA ILE A 37 17.01 7.51 7.60
C ILE A 37 17.01 6.31 8.55
N GLU A 38 16.40 5.19 8.18
CA GLU A 38 16.42 3.96 8.97
C GLU A 38 16.23 2.74 8.06
N LYS A 39 16.85 1.61 8.44
CA LYS A 39 16.65 0.28 7.85
C LYS A 39 16.64 -0.75 8.98
N ARG A 40 15.63 -1.60 9.03
CA ARG A 40 15.48 -2.64 10.06
C ARG A 40 14.89 -3.92 9.48
N VAL A 41 15.47 -5.06 9.85
CA VAL A 41 14.79 -6.36 9.67
C VAL A 41 13.74 -6.48 10.77
N VAL A 42 12.50 -6.75 10.37
CA VAL A 42 11.35 -6.92 11.24
C VAL A 42 11.01 -8.39 11.25
N ARG A 43 10.97 -9.00 12.44
CA ARG A 43 10.49 -10.37 12.64
C ARG A 43 9.17 -10.30 13.38
N GLY A 44 8.12 -10.80 12.75
CA GLY A 44 6.73 -10.62 13.18
C GLY A 44 6.09 -9.32 12.66
N ARG A 45 4.98 -8.93 13.30
CA ARG A 45 4.10 -7.87 12.78
C ARG A 45 4.43 -6.46 13.28
N GLU A 46 5.25 -6.28 14.32
CA GLU A 46 5.50 -4.97 14.94
C GLU A 46 6.99 -4.69 15.14
N VAL A 47 7.38 -3.42 15.00
CA VAL A 47 8.73 -2.96 15.34
C VAL A 47 8.69 -1.53 15.87
N SER A 48 9.50 -1.25 16.87
CA SER A 48 9.73 0.10 17.36
C SER A 48 11.03 0.67 16.79
N LEU A 49 10.95 1.81 16.11
CA LEU A 49 12.11 2.52 15.56
C LEU A 49 12.32 3.85 16.27
N ARG A 50 13.58 4.28 16.42
CA ARG A 50 13.94 5.62 16.89
C ARG A 50 14.37 6.47 15.70
N LEU A 51 13.48 7.32 15.22
CA LEU A 51 13.77 8.16 14.05
C LEU A 51 14.54 9.42 14.45
N PRO A 52 15.65 9.76 13.74
CA PRO A 52 16.45 10.96 14.02
C PRO A 52 15.63 12.22 13.73
N LYS A 53 15.74 13.28 14.55
CA LYS A 53 15.08 14.59 14.32
C LYS A 53 15.29 15.10 12.88
N GLY A 54 14.37 15.95 12.43
CA GLY A 54 14.36 16.48 11.07
C GLY A 54 13.26 17.52 10.90
N LYS A 55 13.36 18.38 9.88
CA LYS A 55 12.42 19.48 9.61
C LYS A 55 11.23 19.04 8.77
N GLU A 56 11.29 17.83 8.23
CA GLU A 56 10.34 17.27 7.29
C GLU A 56 9.05 16.94 8.03
N ARG A 57 7.92 17.42 7.50
CA ARG A 57 6.61 17.17 8.14
C ARG A 57 6.07 15.78 7.83
N VAL A 58 6.53 15.20 6.73
CA VAL A 58 6.06 13.93 6.16
C VAL A 58 7.26 13.06 5.85
N LEU A 59 7.14 11.78 6.17
CA LEU A 59 8.08 10.70 5.87
C LEU A 59 7.34 9.61 5.13
N TYR A 60 8.05 8.68 4.51
CA TYR A 60 7.45 7.46 3.99
C TYR A 60 8.24 6.23 4.43
N ALA A 61 7.55 5.10 4.50
CA ALA A 61 8.11 3.82 4.85
C ALA A 61 7.77 2.80 3.75
N VAL A 62 8.73 1.92 3.50
CA VAL A 62 8.61 0.78 2.59
C VAL A 62 8.97 -0.46 3.39
N ALA A 63 8.04 -1.39 3.51
CA ALA A 63 8.28 -2.73 4.05
C ALA A 63 8.33 -3.71 2.89
N GLU A 64 9.51 -4.26 2.64
CA GLU A 64 9.72 -5.35 1.68
C GLU A 64 9.51 -6.67 2.41
N ILE A 65 8.47 -7.42 2.04
CA ILE A 65 8.07 -8.65 2.71
C ILE A 65 8.92 -9.79 2.20
N LEU A 66 9.52 -10.55 3.12
CA LEU A 66 10.39 -11.68 2.80
C LEU A 66 9.71 -13.02 3.10
N LYS A 67 8.95 -13.08 4.19
CA LYS A 67 8.27 -14.30 4.64
C LYS A 67 6.92 -13.99 5.26
N ILE A 68 5.92 -14.80 4.92
CA ILE A 68 4.56 -14.71 5.44
C ILE A 68 4.10 -16.05 5.99
N ARG A 69 3.06 -16.01 6.81
CA ARG A 69 2.29 -17.18 7.22
C ARG A 69 0.83 -16.94 6.92
N GLN A 70 0.15 -17.94 6.37
CA GLN A 70 -1.29 -17.95 6.13
C GLN A 70 -1.85 -19.26 6.70
N GLY A 71 -2.75 -19.15 7.68
CA GLY A 71 -3.15 -20.29 8.51
C GLY A 71 -1.94 -20.99 9.13
N GLU A 72 -1.79 -22.27 8.82
CA GLU A 72 -0.67 -23.12 9.26
C GLU A 72 0.52 -23.12 8.28
N HIS A 73 0.36 -22.54 7.09
CA HIS A 73 1.38 -22.56 6.04
C HIS A 73 2.28 -21.34 6.12
N GLU A 74 3.59 -21.58 6.18
CA GLU A 74 4.60 -20.53 6.00
C GLU A 74 5.14 -20.57 4.58
N ALA A 75 5.30 -19.40 3.98
CA ALA A 75 5.83 -19.25 2.64
C ALA A 75 6.87 -18.13 2.58
N GLU A 76 7.99 -18.42 1.93
CA GLU A 76 8.93 -17.39 1.51
C GLU A 76 8.39 -16.70 0.26
N VAL A 77 8.60 -15.39 0.18
CA VAL A 77 8.18 -14.60 -0.97
C VAL A 77 9.11 -14.85 -2.18
N GLY A 78 10.33 -15.34 -1.93
CA GLY A 78 11.32 -15.68 -2.95
C GLY A 78 11.86 -14.43 -3.66
N GLU A 79 12.01 -14.51 -4.97
CA GLU A 79 12.50 -13.38 -5.79
C GLU A 79 11.44 -12.28 -6.01
N ARG A 80 10.16 -12.56 -5.66
CA ARG A 80 9.07 -11.60 -5.82
C ARG A 80 9.29 -10.37 -4.94
N ARG A 81 9.28 -9.19 -5.56
CA ARG A 81 9.39 -7.92 -4.83
C ARG A 81 8.01 -7.48 -4.34
N VAL A 82 7.65 -7.93 -3.14
CA VAL A 82 6.39 -7.59 -2.47
C VAL A 82 6.62 -6.46 -1.46
N GLN A 83 6.01 -5.30 -1.71
CA GLN A 83 6.26 -4.08 -0.95
C GLN A 83 4.96 -3.47 -0.42
N LEU A 84 4.92 -3.19 0.88
CA LEU A 84 3.91 -2.32 1.48
C LEU A 84 4.49 -0.92 1.64
N VAL A 85 3.75 0.09 1.20
CA VAL A 85 4.23 1.48 1.18
C VAL A 85 3.25 2.38 1.92
N GLY A 86 3.77 3.24 2.80
CA GLY A 86 2.93 4.14 3.58
C GLY A 86 3.61 5.47 3.86
N VAL A 87 2.86 6.55 3.64
CA VAL A 87 3.28 7.92 3.97
C VAL A 87 2.75 8.31 5.36
N PHE A 88 3.52 9.01 6.18
CA PHE A 88 3.10 9.38 7.54
C PHE A 88 3.65 10.73 7.98
N LYS A 89 2.91 11.39 8.87
CA LYS A 89 3.43 12.59 9.55
C LYS A 89 4.58 12.22 10.46
N ARG A 90 5.61 13.06 10.50
CA ARG A 90 6.72 12.92 11.46
C ARG A 90 6.24 12.95 12.93
N SER A 91 5.12 13.62 13.20
CA SER A 91 4.48 13.66 14.52
C SER A 91 3.74 12.37 14.90
N SER A 92 3.58 11.40 14.00
CA SER A 92 2.96 10.10 14.31
C SER A 92 3.77 9.34 15.34
N LYS A 93 3.06 8.66 16.24
CA LYS A 93 3.64 7.72 17.23
C LYS A 93 3.49 6.26 16.81
N LYS A 94 2.49 5.98 15.97
CA LYS A 94 2.17 4.66 15.42
C LYS A 94 1.89 4.78 13.92
N VAL A 95 2.42 3.87 13.13
CA VAL A 95 2.29 3.77 11.67
C VAL A 95 1.90 2.34 11.32
N VAL A 96 0.83 2.17 10.57
CA VAL A 96 0.42 0.88 10.01
C VAL A 96 0.77 0.87 8.53
N LEU A 97 1.40 -0.21 8.08
CA LEU A 97 1.57 -0.56 6.67
C LEU A 97 0.65 -1.76 6.38
N SER A 98 -0.22 -1.61 5.39
CA SER A 98 -1.23 -2.61 5.00
C SER A 98 -1.58 -2.41 3.53
N GLU A 99 -2.33 -3.33 2.95
CA GLU A 99 -2.80 -3.30 1.56
C GLU A 99 -3.55 -2.00 1.27
N ARG A 100 -4.58 -1.68 2.07
CA ARG A 100 -5.34 -0.41 1.95
C ARG A 100 -4.46 0.83 2.09
N VAL A 101 -3.44 0.83 2.95
CA VAL A 101 -2.50 1.95 3.10
C VAL A 101 -1.62 2.09 1.86
N THR A 102 -1.19 0.96 1.30
CA THR A 102 -0.41 0.88 0.05
C THR A 102 -1.21 1.40 -1.13
N VAL A 103 -2.46 0.95 -1.33
CA VAL A 103 -3.37 1.44 -2.38
C VAL A 103 -3.59 2.95 -2.26
N ALA A 104 -3.97 3.43 -1.08
CA ALA A 104 -4.19 4.86 -0.87
C ALA A 104 -2.91 5.67 -1.13
N THR A 105 -1.74 5.10 -0.82
CA THR A 105 -0.45 5.74 -1.08
C THR A 105 -0.13 5.79 -2.58
N ALA A 106 -0.29 4.68 -3.31
CA ALA A 106 -0.08 4.64 -4.76
C ALA A 106 -0.93 5.69 -5.49
N TYR A 107 -2.22 5.75 -5.19
CA TYR A 107 -3.15 6.68 -5.87
C TYR A 107 -2.96 8.14 -5.47
N CYS A 108 -2.85 8.43 -4.17
CA CYS A 108 -2.76 9.84 -3.74
C CYS A 108 -1.40 10.49 -4.04
N PHE A 109 -0.37 9.67 -4.25
CA PHE A 109 0.99 10.14 -4.50
C PHE A 109 1.53 9.74 -5.88
N SER A 110 0.70 9.23 -6.80
CA SER A 110 1.14 8.65 -8.07
C SER A 110 2.06 9.56 -8.87
N ARG A 111 1.76 10.87 -8.93
CA ARG A 111 2.57 11.88 -9.61
C ARG A 111 3.90 12.23 -8.92
N PHE A 112 4.07 11.85 -7.66
CA PHE A 112 5.26 12.10 -6.84
C PHE A 112 6.09 10.83 -6.62
N LEU A 113 5.55 9.68 -7.06
CA LEU A 113 6.18 8.38 -6.93
C LEU A 113 6.90 8.03 -8.22
N LYS A 114 8.07 7.43 -8.06
CA LYS A 114 8.77 6.67 -9.10
C LYS A 114 9.12 5.31 -8.53
N VAL A 115 8.99 4.28 -9.36
CA VAL A 115 9.48 2.93 -9.04
C VAL A 115 10.57 2.63 -10.04
N GLU A 116 11.82 2.61 -9.59
CA GLU A 116 12.96 2.31 -10.46
C GLU A 116 13.13 0.80 -10.67
N ALA A 117 14.02 0.43 -11.59
CA ALA A 117 14.46 -0.94 -11.78
C ALA A 117 14.83 -1.59 -10.44
N GLY A 118 14.39 -2.84 -10.24
CA GLY A 118 14.50 -3.51 -8.94
C GLY A 118 13.50 -3.00 -7.89
N GLY A 119 12.41 -2.35 -8.31
CA GLY A 119 11.32 -1.97 -7.40
C GLY A 119 11.70 -0.93 -6.35
N ARG A 120 12.75 -0.12 -6.56
CA ARG A 120 13.11 0.94 -5.59
C ARG A 120 12.05 2.04 -5.63
N VAL A 121 11.35 2.23 -4.51
CA VAL A 121 10.30 3.26 -4.38
C VAL A 121 10.90 4.59 -3.97
N ILE A 122 10.72 5.59 -4.84
CA ILE A 122 11.15 6.97 -4.65
C ILE A 122 9.91 7.84 -4.51
N LEU A 123 9.81 8.57 -3.41
CA LEU A 123 8.82 9.63 -3.23
C LEU A 123 9.54 10.96 -3.08
N SER A 124 9.43 11.83 -4.07
CA SER A 124 10.09 13.13 -4.10
C SER A 124 9.21 14.21 -4.72
N ASP A 125 9.11 15.35 -4.02
CA ASP A 125 8.58 16.63 -4.53
C ASP A 125 8.76 17.73 -3.45
N ARG A 126 8.43 18.96 -3.80
CA ARG A 126 8.20 20.09 -2.90
C ARG A 126 7.22 19.71 -1.79
N HIS A 127 7.58 20.07 -0.56
CA HIS A 127 6.81 19.73 0.64
C HIS A 127 5.31 20.13 0.61
N ARG A 128 4.91 21.16 -0.16
CA ARG A 128 3.50 21.57 -0.25
C ARG A 128 2.64 20.52 -0.96
N ALA A 129 3.09 20.01 -2.11
CA ALA A 129 2.34 19.03 -2.91
C ALA A 129 2.16 17.72 -2.14
N ILE A 130 3.24 17.21 -1.55
CA ILE A 130 3.24 16.01 -0.69
C ILE A 130 2.28 16.16 0.50
N ARG A 131 2.16 17.36 1.07
CA ARG A 131 1.21 17.62 2.18
C ARG A 131 -0.25 17.59 1.71
N LEU A 132 -0.54 18.06 0.50
CA LEU A 132 -1.88 18.00 -0.08
C LEU A 132 -2.25 16.55 -0.40
N ALA A 133 -1.37 15.79 -1.05
CA ALA A 133 -1.53 14.36 -1.27
C ALA A 133 -1.75 13.58 0.03
N TYR A 134 -0.97 13.90 1.07
CA TYR A 134 -1.20 13.34 2.41
C TYR A 134 -2.57 13.72 2.99
N GLY A 135 -3.02 14.95 2.72
CA GLY A 135 -4.37 15.41 2.99
C GLY A 135 -5.42 14.50 2.38
N MET A 136 -5.34 14.30 1.06
CA MET A 136 -6.23 13.46 0.26
C MET A 136 -6.21 12.00 0.71
N ARG A 137 -5.04 11.44 1.02
CA ARG A 137 -4.92 10.05 1.49
C ARG A 137 -5.76 9.78 2.75
N LYS A 138 -5.91 10.77 3.64
CA LYS A 138 -6.75 10.63 4.84
C LYS A 138 -8.25 10.50 4.53
N ASN A 139 -8.69 10.83 3.31
CA ASN A 139 -10.06 10.56 2.86
C ASN A 139 -10.28 9.07 2.59
N PHE A 140 -9.21 8.28 2.40
CA PHE A 140 -9.25 6.83 2.28
C PHE A 140 -8.88 6.14 3.60
N VAL A 141 -7.69 6.40 4.11
CA VAL A 141 -7.13 5.70 5.27
C VAL A 141 -6.14 6.57 6.05
N GLY A 142 -6.23 6.52 7.38
CA GLY A 142 -5.31 7.21 8.29
C GLY A 142 -4.00 6.44 8.51
N THR A 143 -3.01 7.11 9.12
CA THR A 143 -1.70 6.50 9.43
C THR A 143 -1.75 5.25 10.31
N ARG A 144 -2.78 5.12 11.15
CA ARG A 144 -3.01 3.93 11.98
C ARG A 144 -3.83 2.85 11.27
N GLY A 145 -3.97 2.94 9.94
CA GLY A 145 -4.73 2.01 9.12
C GLY A 145 -6.25 2.06 9.33
N LYS A 146 -6.79 3.09 10.00
CA LYS A 146 -8.23 3.28 10.15
C LYS A 146 -8.79 3.84 8.84
N VAL A 147 -9.74 3.13 8.25
CA VAL A 147 -10.47 3.59 7.06
C VAL A 147 -11.30 4.83 7.41
N SER A 148 -11.27 5.82 6.53
CA SER A 148 -12.00 7.08 6.71
C SER A 148 -13.51 6.88 6.62
N ARG A 149 -14.28 7.78 7.22
CA ARG A 149 -15.73 7.84 6.94
C ARG A 149 -15.99 8.33 5.52
N VAL A 150 -15.14 9.23 5.00
CA VAL A 150 -15.33 9.87 3.67
C VAL A 150 -15.45 8.85 2.55
N ILE A 151 -14.55 7.87 2.48
CA ILE A 151 -14.63 6.83 1.43
C ILE A 151 -15.82 5.90 1.65
N ARG A 152 -16.27 5.67 2.90
CA ARG A 152 -17.34 4.70 3.23
C ARG A 152 -18.76 5.28 3.16
N SER A 153 -18.91 6.60 3.15
CA SER A 153 -20.21 7.27 3.11
C SER A 153 -20.59 7.64 1.68
N SER A 154 -21.88 7.94 1.45
CA SER A 154 -22.32 8.57 0.20
C SER A 154 -21.48 9.83 -0.12
N PRO A 155 -21.18 10.10 -1.41
CA PRO A 155 -21.54 9.26 -2.57
C PRO A 155 -20.53 8.12 -2.81
N ASN A 156 -19.38 8.12 -2.14
CA ASN A 156 -18.27 7.18 -2.38
C ASN A 156 -18.60 5.72 -2.06
N GLY A 157 -19.33 5.51 -0.97
CA GLY A 157 -19.66 4.18 -0.45
C GLY A 157 -20.86 3.52 -1.11
N LEU A 158 -21.75 4.32 -1.72
CA LEU A 158 -23.09 3.87 -2.13
C LEU A 158 -23.40 4.18 -3.61
N GLU A 159 -22.92 5.30 -4.15
CA GLU A 159 -23.38 5.80 -5.45
C GLU A 159 -22.31 5.69 -6.55
N THR A 160 -21.03 5.71 -6.18
CA THR A 160 -19.90 5.74 -7.15
C THR A 160 -19.03 4.49 -7.11
N ASN A 161 -19.36 3.49 -6.30
CA ASN A 161 -18.59 2.26 -6.09
C ASN A 161 -17.09 2.47 -5.74
N SER A 162 -16.71 3.68 -5.32
CA SER A 162 -15.32 4.02 -4.97
C SER A 162 -14.80 3.19 -3.80
N TRP A 163 -15.65 2.89 -2.82
CA TRP A 163 -15.28 2.04 -1.69
C TRP A 163 -15.09 0.57 -2.07
N PRO A 164 -16.04 -0.09 -2.78
CA PRO A 164 -15.82 -1.39 -3.39
C PRO A 164 -14.56 -1.47 -4.25
N LEU A 165 -14.30 -0.49 -5.13
CA LEU A 165 -13.08 -0.45 -5.95
C LEU A 165 -11.82 -0.34 -5.08
N PHE A 166 -11.83 0.51 -4.07
CA PHE A 166 -10.69 0.65 -3.15
C PHE A 166 -10.38 -0.67 -2.41
N ASN A 167 -11.42 -1.41 -2.02
CA ASN A 167 -11.25 -2.72 -1.40
C ASN A 167 -10.82 -3.79 -2.40
N PHE A 168 -11.35 -3.78 -3.62
CA PHE A 168 -10.89 -4.65 -4.70
C PHE A 168 -9.39 -4.48 -4.94
N LEU A 169 -8.90 -3.25 -5.06
CA LEU A 169 -7.47 -2.97 -5.19
C LEU A 169 -6.67 -3.43 -3.97
N ALA A 170 -7.23 -3.33 -2.77
CA ALA A 170 -6.57 -3.87 -1.58
C ALA A 170 -6.53 -5.40 -1.57
N ASN A 171 -7.58 -6.06 -2.09
CA ASN A 171 -7.60 -7.52 -2.27
C ASN A 171 -6.61 -7.94 -3.38
N LEU A 172 -6.44 -7.12 -4.43
CA LEU A 172 -5.44 -7.38 -5.48
C LEU A 172 -4.02 -7.33 -4.90
N VAL A 173 -3.72 -6.34 -4.05
CA VAL A 173 -2.44 -6.29 -3.32
C VAL A 173 -2.29 -7.47 -2.37
N HIS A 174 -3.37 -7.89 -1.70
CA HIS A 174 -3.36 -9.07 -0.81
C HIS A 174 -2.98 -10.33 -1.60
N TYR A 175 -3.63 -10.57 -2.73
CA TYR A 175 -3.35 -11.74 -3.56
C TYR A 175 -2.01 -11.65 -4.30
N GLY A 176 -1.56 -10.47 -4.71
CA GLY A 176 -0.20 -10.29 -5.22
C GLY A 176 0.87 -10.56 -4.15
N LEU A 177 0.51 -10.56 -2.87
CA LEU A 177 1.41 -10.97 -1.78
C LEU A 177 1.31 -12.47 -1.49
N THR A 178 0.11 -13.06 -1.48
CA THR A 178 -0.11 -14.45 -1.06
C THR A 178 -0.06 -15.48 -2.19
N SER A 179 -0.27 -15.07 -3.44
CA SER A 179 -0.30 -15.94 -4.61
C SER A 179 0.76 -15.54 -5.62
N GLU A 180 1.65 -16.48 -5.94
CA GLU A 180 2.70 -16.28 -6.95
C GLU A 180 2.11 -16.08 -8.35
N GLU A 181 1.06 -16.83 -8.68
CA GLU A 181 0.31 -16.70 -9.94
C GLU A 181 -0.27 -15.29 -10.10
N VAL A 182 -0.99 -14.78 -9.08
CA VAL A 182 -1.57 -13.42 -9.15
C VAL A 182 -0.48 -12.35 -9.18
N TYR A 183 0.61 -12.54 -8.43
CA TYR A 183 1.76 -11.64 -8.50
C TYR A 183 2.31 -11.57 -9.94
N ALA A 184 2.65 -12.72 -10.52
CA ALA A 184 3.27 -12.79 -11.84
C ALA A 184 2.35 -12.23 -12.92
N ALA A 185 1.06 -12.60 -12.89
CA ALA A 185 0.07 -12.09 -13.83
C ALA A 185 -0.11 -10.57 -13.70
N PHE A 186 -0.27 -10.04 -12.48
CA PHE A 186 -0.47 -8.61 -12.27
C PHE A 186 0.75 -7.78 -12.66
N THR A 187 1.95 -8.23 -12.28
CA THR A 187 3.18 -7.53 -12.66
C THR A 187 3.48 -7.65 -14.15
N GLY A 188 3.11 -8.77 -14.77
CA GLY A 188 3.25 -9.00 -16.21
C GLY A 188 2.35 -8.10 -17.05
N LEU A 189 1.06 -8.00 -16.68
CA LEU A 189 0.10 -7.11 -17.36
C LEU A 189 0.54 -5.65 -17.38
N LEU A 190 1.26 -5.20 -16.36
CA LEU A 190 1.71 -3.81 -16.20
C LEU A 190 3.22 -3.63 -16.37
N GLU A 191 3.89 -4.62 -16.97
CA GLU A 191 5.33 -4.63 -17.28
C GLU A 191 6.21 -4.11 -16.12
N SER A 192 5.89 -4.54 -14.91
CA SER A 192 6.45 -3.99 -13.67
C SER A 192 7.35 -4.99 -12.95
N THR A 193 8.43 -4.52 -12.33
CA THR A 193 9.37 -5.40 -11.61
C THR A 193 9.02 -5.63 -10.12
N SER A 194 7.91 -5.06 -9.65
CA SER A 194 7.45 -5.22 -8.27
C SER A 194 5.94 -5.05 -8.15
N LEU A 195 5.36 -5.59 -7.06
CA LEU A 195 3.92 -5.47 -6.79
C LEU A 195 3.49 -4.01 -6.65
N PHE A 196 4.29 -3.19 -5.95
CA PHE A 196 4.01 -1.77 -5.83
C PHE A 196 4.21 -1.01 -7.14
N GLY A 197 5.16 -1.44 -7.98
CA GLY A 197 5.34 -0.93 -9.34
C GLY A 197 4.09 -1.12 -10.19
N ALA A 198 3.55 -2.35 -10.21
CA ALA A 198 2.32 -2.65 -10.92
C ALA A 198 1.16 -1.79 -10.41
N LEU A 199 0.96 -1.72 -9.10
CA LEU A 199 -0.08 -0.86 -8.51
C LEU A 199 0.11 0.64 -8.82
N HIS A 200 1.36 1.12 -8.87
CA HIS A 200 1.67 2.50 -9.23
C HIS A 200 1.40 2.78 -10.71
N HIS A 201 1.74 1.85 -11.60
CA HIS A 201 1.39 1.93 -13.02
C HIS A 201 -0.13 2.01 -13.18
N LEU A 202 -0.89 1.11 -12.55
CA LEU A 202 -2.36 1.16 -12.57
C LEU A 202 -2.92 2.49 -12.04
N ALA A 203 -2.28 3.10 -11.05
CA ALA A 203 -2.68 4.41 -10.54
C ALA A 203 -2.37 5.58 -11.50
N LEU A 204 -1.44 5.39 -12.45
CA LEU A 204 -1.12 6.36 -13.50
C LEU A 204 -1.97 6.14 -14.76
N ASP A 205 -2.26 4.88 -15.08
CA ASP A 205 -3.09 4.47 -16.20
C ASP A 205 -4.15 3.44 -15.73
N PRO A 206 -5.32 3.91 -15.26
CA PRO A 206 -6.35 3.05 -14.69
C PRO A 206 -7.14 2.25 -15.73
N PHE A 207 -6.90 2.47 -17.03
CA PHE A 207 -7.63 1.82 -18.12
C PHE A 207 -6.85 0.69 -18.79
N VAL A 208 -5.67 0.33 -18.27
CA VAL A 208 -4.92 -0.82 -18.76
C VAL A 208 -5.65 -2.11 -18.39
N ASP A 209 -6.16 -2.79 -19.42
CA ASP A 209 -6.83 -4.10 -19.38
C ASP A 209 -7.68 -4.36 -18.11
N PRO A 210 -8.75 -3.58 -17.90
CA PRO A 210 -9.55 -3.66 -16.68
C PRO A 210 -10.22 -5.04 -16.52
N GLU A 211 -10.56 -5.71 -17.63
CA GLU A 211 -11.16 -7.05 -17.61
C GLU A 211 -10.16 -8.10 -17.11
N ALA A 212 -8.92 -8.10 -17.63
CA ALA A 212 -7.89 -9.03 -17.15
C ALA A 212 -7.56 -8.78 -15.69
N ILE A 213 -7.38 -7.52 -15.27
CA ILE A 213 -7.09 -7.16 -13.87
C ILE A 213 -8.21 -7.62 -12.94
N TYR A 214 -9.47 -7.41 -13.34
CA TYR A 214 -10.63 -7.88 -12.60
C TYR A 214 -10.64 -9.41 -12.48
N GLY A 215 -10.38 -10.11 -13.60
CA GLY A 215 -10.34 -11.57 -13.68
C GLY A 215 -9.30 -12.23 -12.77
N LEU A 216 -8.21 -11.54 -12.40
CA LEU A 216 -7.17 -12.08 -11.52
C LEU A 216 -7.71 -12.56 -10.16
N ILE A 217 -8.71 -11.87 -9.63
CA ILE A 217 -9.23 -12.12 -8.27
C ILE A 217 -10.75 -12.14 -8.17
N GLY A 218 -11.48 -12.05 -9.29
CA GLY A 218 -12.95 -11.98 -9.32
C GLY A 218 -13.63 -13.13 -8.58
N GLU A 219 -13.15 -14.35 -8.80
CA GLU A 219 -13.69 -15.58 -8.18
C GLU A 219 -13.07 -15.92 -6.82
N LYS A 220 -12.13 -15.10 -6.34
CA LYS A 220 -11.43 -15.36 -5.07
C LYS A 220 -12.21 -14.76 -3.90
N ALA A 221 -12.04 -15.34 -2.70
CA ALA A 221 -12.58 -14.74 -1.48
C ALA A 221 -12.07 -13.31 -1.30
N GLN A 222 -12.90 -12.40 -0.80
CA GLN A 222 -12.51 -10.99 -0.65
C GLN A 222 -12.30 -10.66 0.85
N PRO A 223 -11.04 -10.57 1.35
CA PRO A 223 -10.75 -10.20 2.75
C PRO A 223 -11.21 -8.79 3.12
N PHE A 224 -11.21 -7.87 2.15
CA PHE A 224 -11.68 -6.50 2.30
C PHE A 224 -13.03 -6.35 1.60
N ARG A 225 -14.10 -6.14 2.38
CA ARG A 225 -15.48 -6.03 1.90
C ARG A 225 -16.13 -4.69 2.22
N PRO A 226 -17.17 -4.29 1.46
CA PRO A 226 -17.56 -4.82 0.15
C PRO A 226 -16.44 -4.64 -0.89
N SER A 227 -16.37 -5.52 -1.89
CA SER A 227 -15.45 -5.46 -3.03
C SER A 227 -16.23 -5.48 -4.36
N LEU A 228 -15.62 -5.07 -5.48
CA LEU A 228 -16.31 -5.04 -6.78
C LEU A 228 -16.94 -6.39 -7.19
N PRO A 229 -16.29 -7.56 -7.00
CA PRO A 229 -16.90 -8.86 -7.35
C PRO A 229 -18.12 -9.23 -6.53
N GLU A 230 -18.38 -8.53 -5.45
CA GLU A 230 -19.54 -8.75 -4.59
C GLU A 230 -20.69 -7.77 -4.92
N LEU A 231 -20.50 -6.85 -5.87
CA LEU A 231 -21.55 -5.93 -6.29
C LEU A 231 -22.40 -6.56 -7.38
N GLU A 232 -23.71 -6.58 -7.17
CA GLU A 232 -24.65 -6.87 -8.24
C GLU A 232 -24.65 -5.68 -9.23
N PRO A 233 -24.50 -5.93 -10.55
CA PRO A 233 -24.70 -4.88 -11.53
C PRO A 233 -26.14 -4.37 -11.44
N PRO A 234 -26.37 -3.05 -11.64
CA PRO A 234 -27.73 -2.53 -11.68
C PRO A 234 -28.54 -3.29 -12.76
N ALA A 235 -29.77 -3.65 -12.44
CA ALA A 235 -30.67 -4.28 -13.40
C ALA A 235 -30.69 -3.45 -14.68
N THR A 236 -30.44 -4.09 -15.83
CA THR A 236 -30.50 -3.42 -17.12
C THR A 236 -31.92 -2.86 -17.28
N PRO A 237 -32.09 -1.53 -17.48
CA PRO A 237 -33.42 -1.00 -17.74
C PRO A 237 -33.95 -1.65 -19.02
N VAL A 238 -35.11 -2.29 -18.89
CA VAL A 238 -35.87 -2.90 -19.99
C VAL A 238 -36.45 -1.81 -20.88
#